data_AF-A0A9R0WNS2-F1
#
_entry.id   AF-A0A9R0WNS2-F1
#
_cell.length_a   1.000
_cell.length_b   1.000
_cell.length_c   1.000
_cell.angle_alpha   90.00
_cell.angle_beta   90.00
_cell.angle_gamma   90.00
#
_symmetry.space_group_name_H-M   'P 1'
#
loop_
_entity.id
_entity.type
_entity.pdbx_description
1 polymer ?
#
loop_
_entity_poly.entity_id
_entity_poly.type
_entity_poly.pdbx_seq_one_letter_code
_entity_poly.pdbx_strand_id
1 'polypeptide(L)'
;MQEQITMIGDICKESHLSFQSLFKHDDTTSVASVMKEAIACGAIEGSDEHFIASELFIKREQREMFLSMSVHTRLGWLKRKFNVKYGN
;
A
#
# COMPACT_ATOMS: atom_id res chain seq x y z
N MET A 1 37.25 -20.55 19.95
CA MET A 1 36.28 -21.41 19.22
C MET A 1 34.83 -21.06 19.61
N GLN A 2 34.49 -20.95 20.90
CA GLN A 2 33.15 -20.51 21.35
C GLN A 2 32.76 -19.10 20.87
N GLU A 3 33.68 -18.13 20.91
CA GLU A 3 33.40 -16.74 20.49
C GLU A 3 32.98 -16.60 19.03
N GLN A 4 33.55 -17.41 18.13
CA GLN A 4 33.18 -17.41 16.72
C GLN A 4 31.78 -17.99 16.49
N ILE A 5 31.38 -19.00 17.27
CA ILE A 5 30.03 -19.59 17.20
C ILE A 5 29.00 -18.56 17.66
N THR A 6 29.30 -17.78 18.71
CA THR A 6 28.43 -16.70 19.19
C THR A 6 28.26 -15.61 18.13
N MET A 7 29.37 -15.14 17.55
CA MET A 7 29.36 -14.12 16.50
C MET A 7 28.51 -14.53 15.28
N ILE A 8 28.61 -15.80 14.86
CA ILE A 8 27.78 -16.34 13.77
C ILE A 8 26.30 -16.33 14.14
N GLY A 9 25.96 -16.69 15.39
CA GLY A 9 24.58 -16.65 15.88
C GLY A 9 23.97 -15.24 15.83
N ASP A 10 24.73 -14.23 16.22
CA ASP A 10 24.30 -12.84 16.20
C ASP A 10 24.10 -12.33 14.76
N ILE A 11 25.04 -12.61 13.86
CA ILE A 11 24.92 -12.25 12.43
C ILE A 11 23.68 -12.90 11.80
N CYS A 12 23.41 -14.17 12.13
CA CYS A 12 22.26 -14.90 11.61
C CYS A 12 20.94 -14.26 12.07
N LYS A 13 20.90 -13.83 13.34
CA LYS A 13 19.75 -13.13 13.93
C LYS A 13 19.54 -11.75 13.30
N GLU A 14 20.59 -10.95 13.14
CA GLU A 14 20.50 -9.63 12.52
C GLU A 14 20.10 -9.71 11.04
N SER A 15 20.66 -10.68 10.31
CA SER A 15 20.30 -10.94 8.91
C SER A 15 18.84 -11.34 8.78
N HIS A 16 18.35 -12.21 9.68
CA HIS A 16 16.95 -12.63 9.71
C HIS A 16 16.01 -11.45 10.00
N LEU A 17 16.33 -10.61 10.98
CA LEU A 17 15.53 -9.41 11.30
C LEU A 17 15.51 -8.40 10.14
N SER A 18 16.66 -8.19 9.50
CA SER A 18 16.79 -7.33 8.32
C SER A 18 15.95 -7.85 7.15
N PHE A 19 16.01 -9.16 6.87
CA PHE A 19 15.18 -9.79 5.85
C PHE A 19 13.69 -9.69 6.19
N GLN A 20 13.30 -9.97 7.43
CA GLN A 20 11.92 -9.88 7.87
C GLN A 20 11.38 -8.45 7.74
N SER A 21 12.21 -7.44 8.03
CA SER A 21 11.90 -6.02 7.85
C SER A 21 11.56 -5.67 6.39
N LEU A 22 12.28 -6.23 5.41
CA LEU A 22 12.00 -6.00 3.98
C LEU A 22 10.60 -6.51 3.56
N PHE A 23 10.10 -7.56 4.22
CA PHE A 23 8.80 -8.15 3.95
C PHE A 23 7.73 -7.76 4.97
N LYS A 24 8.01 -6.84 5.90
CA LYS A 24 6.96 -6.24 6.71
C LYS A 24 6.06 -5.46 5.76
N HIS A 25 4.97 -6.10 5.36
CA HIS A 25 3.84 -5.42 4.77
C HIS A 25 3.37 -4.41 5.81
N ASP A 26 3.56 -3.13 5.50
CA ASP A 26 2.95 -2.08 6.30
C ASP A 26 1.45 -2.24 6.13
N ASP A 27 0.76 -2.74 7.17
CA ASP A 27 -0.69 -2.99 7.14
C ASP A 27 -1.49 -1.73 6.77
N THR A 28 -0.91 -0.54 6.95
CA THR A 28 -1.47 0.74 6.49
C THR A 28 -1.59 0.83 4.97
N THR A 29 -0.70 0.13 4.24
CA THR A 29 -0.71 -0.02 2.78
C THR A 29 -1.35 -1.33 2.32
N SER A 30 -2.11 -2.04 3.16
CA SER A 30 -2.89 -3.19 2.68
C SER A 30 -4.04 -2.73 1.76
N VAL A 31 -4.53 -3.60 0.87
CA VAL A 31 -5.68 -3.27 0.00
C VAL A 31 -6.90 -2.86 0.84
N ALA A 32 -7.18 -3.62 1.90
CA ALA A 32 -8.32 -3.36 2.77
C ALA A 32 -8.22 -2.01 3.49
N SER A 33 -7.03 -1.67 4.00
CA SER A 33 -6.79 -0.36 4.66
C SER A 33 -6.96 0.80 3.67
N VAL A 34 -6.41 0.67 2.47
CA VAL A 34 -6.45 1.76 1.47
C VAL A 34 -7.85 1.92 0.84
N MET A 35 -8.63 0.84 0.73
CA MET A 35 -10.05 0.95 0.33
C MET A 35 -10.87 1.73 1.37
N LYS A 36 -10.62 1.55 2.67
CA LYS A 36 -11.27 2.36 3.72
C LYS A 36 -10.91 3.83 3.60
N GLU A 37 -9.64 4.13 3.27
CA GLU A 37 -9.19 5.50 3.00
C GLU A 37 -9.89 6.11 1.77
N ALA A 38 -10.12 5.34 0.71
CA ALA A 38 -10.87 5.81 -0.45
C ALA A 38 -12.32 6.18 -0.10
N ILE A 39 -13.00 5.35 0.70
CA ILE A 39 -14.34 5.64 1.20
C ILE A 39 -14.32 6.91 2.06
N ALA A 40 -13.35 7.05 2.97
CA ALA A 40 -13.19 8.23 3.81
C ALA A 40 -12.96 9.53 2.99
N CYS A 41 -12.39 9.42 1.80
CA CYS A 41 -12.21 10.54 0.87
C CYS A 41 -13.43 10.81 -0.03
N GLY A 42 -14.51 10.02 0.09
CA GLY A 42 -15.76 10.20 -0.65
C GLY A 42 -15.98 9.25 -1.84
N ALA A 43 -15.17 8.19 -1.99
CA ALA A 43 -15.42 7.14 -2.99
C ALA A 43 -16.47 6.16 -2.44
N ILE A 44 -17.73 6.52 -2.59
CA ILE A 44 -18.89 5.77 -2.06
C ILE A 44 -18.94 4.38 -2.72
N GLU A 45 -19.23 3.33 -1.94
CA GLU A 45 -19.39 1.98 -2.48
C GLU A 45 -20.38 1.96 -3.65
N GLY A 46 -19.96 1.42 -4.79
CA GLY A 46 -20.74 1.39 -6.03
C GLY A 46 -20.55 2.60 -6.95
N SER A 47 -19.80 3.62 -6.55
CA SER A 47 -19.41 4.72 -7.44
C SER A 47 -18.27 4.33 -8.38
N ASP A 48 -18.10 5.10 -9.45
CA ASP A 48 -16.99 4.95 -10.41
C ASP A 48 -15.62 5.05 -9.71
N GLU A 49 -15.51 5.94 -8.72
CA GLU A 49 -14.29 6.12 -7.92
C GLU A 49 -13.99 4.92 -7.03
N HIS A 50 -15.01 4.33 -6.42
CA HIS A 50 -14.85 3.11 -5.62
C HIS A 50 -14.49 1.92 -6.52
N PHE A 51 -15.12 1.81 -7.69
CA PHE A 51 -14.83 0.77 -8.66
C PHE A 51 -13.39 0.87 -9.16
N ILE A 52 -12.94 2.03 -9.65
CA ILE A 52 -11.55 2.19 -10.12
C ILE A 52 -10.52 2.02 -8.98
N ALA A 53 -10.86 2.40 -7.74
CA ALA A 53 -10.01 2.14 -6.58
C ALA A 53 -9.78 0.64 -6.37
N SER A 54 -10.83 -0.18 -6.49
CA SER A 54 -10.73 -1.64 -6.36
C SER A 54 -9.80 -2.28 -7.39
N GLU A 55 -9.75 -1.72 -8.61
CA GLU A 55 -8.85 -2.17 -9.66
C GLU A 55 -7.41 -1.67 -9.46
N LEU A 56 -7.24 -0.40 -9.05
CA LEU A 56 -5.92 0.22 -8.88
C LEU A 56 -5.17 -0.37 -7.70
N PHE A 57 -5.84 -0.54 -6.57
CA PHE A 57 -5.19 -0.87 -5.30
C PHE A 57 -4.72 -2.30 -5.19
N ILE A 58 -4.98 -3.17 -6.16
CA ILE A 58 -4.30 -4.46 -6.28
C ILE A 58 -2.77 -4.24 -6.38
N LYS A 59 -2.33 -3.13 -7.00
CA LYS A 59 -0.93 -2.75 -7.15
C LYS A 59 -0.44 -1.90 -5.99
N ARG A 60 0.71 -2.27 -5.40
CA ARG A 60 1.30 -1.57 -4.25
C ARG A 60 1.64 -0.12 -4.58
N GLU A 61 2.20 0.12 -5.75
CA GLU A 61 2.67 1.44 -6.19
C GLU A 61 1.50 2.42 -6.33
N GLN A 62 0.32 1.93 -6.74
CA GLN A 62 -0.88 2.76 -6.82
C GLN A 62 -1.40 3.14 -5.43
N ARG A 63 -1.30 2.22 -4.45
CA ARG A 63 -1.66 2.49 -3.06
C ARG A 63 -0.73 3.52 -2.43
N GLU A 64 0.57 3.37 -2.64
CA GLU A 64 1.58 4.32 -2.14
C GLU A 64 1.39 5.71 -2.75
N MET A 65 1.16 5.79 -4.07
CA MET A 65 0.85 7.05 -4.73
C MET A 65 -0.42 7.69 -4.16
N PHE A 66 -1.49 6.92 -3.98
CA PHE A 66 -2.74 7.41 -3.40
C PHE A 66 -2.56 7.93 -1.97
N LEU A 67 -1.80 7.21 -1.13
CA LEU A 67 -1.56 7.60 0.25
C LEU A 67 -0.66 8.83 0.38
N SER A 68 0.27 9.05 -0.56
CA SER A 68 1.13 10.25 -0.59
C SER A 68 0.37 11.55 -0.90
N MET A 69 -0.84 11.45 -1.48
CA MET A 69 -1.68 12.59 -1.81
C MET A 69 -2.45 13.09 -0.58
N SER A 70 -2.76 14.39 -0.57
CA SER A 70 -3.64 14.96 0.45
C SER A 70 -5.06 14.42 0.33
N VAL A 71 -5.75 14.25 1.46
CA VAL A 71 -7.10 13.65 1.55
C VAL A 71 -8.08 14.30 0.56
N HIS A 72 -8.07 15.62 0.45
CA HIS A 72 -8.98 16.37 -0.43
C HIS A 72 -8.75 16.16 -1.94
N THR A 73 -7.58 15.66 -2.34
CA THR A 73 -7.22 15.47 -3.76
C THR A 73 -7.43 14.03 -4.25
N ARG A 74 -7.49 13.07 -3.33
CA ARG A 74 -7.62 11.63 -3.60
C ARG A 74 -8.86 11.28 -4.43
N LEU A 75 -10.03 11.84 -4.09
CA LEU A 75 -11.26 11.58 -4.85
C LEU A 75 -11.18 12.08 -6.30
N GLY A 76 -10.67 13.30 -6.49
CA GLY A 76 -10.47 13.87 -7.83
C GLY A 76 -9.48 13.07 -8.67
N TRP A 77 -8.47 12.48 -8.03
CA TRP A 77 -7.54 11.56 -8.70
C TRP A 77 -8.22 10.27 -9.15
N LEU A 78 -9.05 9.65 -8.30
CA LEU A 78 -9.83 8.46 -8.68
C LEU A 78 -10.77 8.76 -9.85
N LYS A 79 -11.48 9.89 -9.82
CA LYS A 79 -12.31 10.37 -10.96
C LYS A 79 -11.51 10.45 -12.26
N ARG A 80 -10.32 11.07 -12.22
CA ARG A 80 -9.45 11.17 -13.40
C ARG A 80 -8.97 9.80 -13.87
N LYS A 81 -8.63 8.88 -12.97
CA LYS A 81 -8.23 7.51 -13.32
C LYS A 81 -9.35 6.75 -13.99
N PHE A 82 -10.58 6.88 -13.49
CA PHE A 82 -11.75 6.28 -14.12
C PHE A 82 -11.95 6.87 -15.53
N ASN A 83 -11.96 8.20 -15.65
CA ASN A 83 -12.13 8.86 -16.95
C ASN A 83 -11.02 8.54 -17.96
N VAL A 84 -9.77 8.35 -17.53
CA VAL A 84 -8.69 7.91 -18.44
C VAL A 84 -8.91 6.48 -18.94
N LYS A 85 -9.52 5.61 -18.14
CA LYS A 85 -9.71 4.20 -18.47
C LYS A 85 -11.02 3.94 -19.22
N TYR A 86 -12.08 4.68 -18.88
CA TYR A 86 -13.45 4.43 -19.33
C TYR A 86 -14.13 5.66 -19.92
N GLY A 87 -13.51 6.84 -19.84
CA GLY A 87 -13.98 8.03 -20.54
C GLY A 87 -13.61 7.95 -22.01
N ASN A 88 -14.60 8.15 -22.87
CA ASN A 88 -14.42 8.24 -24.32
C ASN A 88 -13.66 9.51 -24.72
#